data_AF-A0A357AG68-F1
#
_entry.id   AF-A0A357AG68-F1
#
_cell.length_a   1.000
_cell.length_b   1.000
_cell.length_c   1.000
_cell.angle_alpha   90.00
_cell.angle_beta   90.00
_cell.angle_gamma   90.00
#
_symmetry.space_group_name_H-M   'P 1'
#
loop_
_entity.id
_entity.type
_entity.pdbx_description
1 polymer ?
#
loop_
_entity_poly.entity_id
_entity_poly.type
_entity_poly.pdbx_seq_one_letter_code
_entity_poly.pdbx_strand_id
1 'polypeptide(L)'
;MLINQPSLCRSPDPDAFKTYFDSVSVGETVVSFPNLSRDARLIVPCPIVSDSSYVHFASFVREAPESQQQELWATIGREMVAQLTRSPVSPIWLNTAGMGVPWLHIRLDSRPKYYSYTPYKRDREVRG
;
A
#
# COMPACT_ATOMS: atom_id res chain seq x y z
N MET A 1 17.56 -2.35 11.49
CA MET A 1 17.84 -0.98 11.00
C MET A 1 16.55 -0.19 11.12
N LEU A 2 16.53 0.86 11.95
CA LEU A 2 15.43 1.82 11.99
C LEU A 2 15.72 2.88 10.92
N ILE A 3 14.78 3.10 10.00
CA ILE A 3 14.92 4.12 8.95
C ILE A 3 14.26 5.39 9.46
N ASN A 4 15.04 6.45 9.68
CA ASN A 4 14.50 7.75 10.07
C ASN A 4 13.76 8.38 8.87
N GLN A 5 12.47 8.69 9.01
CA GLN A 5 11.61 9.25 7.97
C GLN A 5 10.81 10.46 8.52
N PRO A 6 11.46 11.61 8.75
CA PRO A 6 10.82 12.80 9.33
C PRO A 6 9.69 13.39 8.44
N SER A 7 9.66 13.03 7.16
CA SER A 7 8.60 13.37 6.20
C SER A 7 7.23 12.76 6.52
N LEU A 8 7.14 11.84 7.49
CA LEU A 8 5.86 11.30 7.97
C LEU A 8 5.07 12.33 8.78
N CYS A 9 5.72 13.40 9.26
CA CYS A 9 5.06 14.56 9.87
C CYS A 9 4.60 15.55 8.79
N ARG A 10 3.58 15.17 8.00
CA ARG A 10 2.96 16.03 6.98
C ARG A 10 1.44 16.05 7.17
N SER A 11 0.81 17.13 6.72
CA SER A 11 -0.66 17.19 6.65
C SER A 11 -1.17 16.18 5.62
N PRO A 12 -2.31 15.51 5.90
CA PRO A 12 -2.91 14.59 4.95
C PRO A 12 -3.30 15.30 3.65
N ASP A 13 -3.22 14.57 2.54
CA ASP A 13 -3.67 15.01 1.22
C ASP A 13 -4.78 14.07 0.72
N PRO A 14 -6.06 14.35 1.06
CA PRO A 14 -7.19 13.52 0.63
C PRO A 14 -7.44 13.61 -0.88
N ASP A 15 -6.94 14.65 -1.55
CA ASP A 15 -7.17 14.87 -2.98
C ASP A 15 -6.27 13.99 -3.85
N ALA A 16 -5.13 13.52 -3.32
CA ALA A 16 -4.14 12.73 -4.05
C ALA A 16 -4.70 11.49 -4.76
N PHE A 17 -5.75 10.88 -4.22
CA PHE A 17 -6.40 9.69 -4.77
C PHE A 17 -7.91 9.87 -4.99
N LYS A 18 -8.41 11.12 -4.98
CA LYS A 18 -9.84 11.42 -5.03
C LYS A 18 -10.57 10.76 -6.19
N THR A 19 -9.98 10.76 -7.39
CA THR A 19 -10.58 10.11 -8.57
C THR A 19 -10.85 8.62 -8.36
N TYR A 20 -10.01 7.94 -7.56
CA TYR A 20 -10.22 6.53 -7.22
C TYR A 20 -11.27 6.38 -6.13
N PHE A 21 -11.28 7.26 -5.13
CA PHE A 21 -12.31 7.26 -4.08
C PHE A 21 -13.72 7.49 -4.65
N ASP A 22 -13.86 8.38 -5.63
CA ASP A 22 -15.13 8.66 -6.29
C ASP A 22 -15.63 7.47 -7.16
N SER A 23 -14.77 6.48 -7.44
CA SER A 23 -15.09 5.32 -8.28
C SER A 23 -15.57 4.08 -7.52
N VAL A 24 -15.57 4.12 -6.19
CA VAL A 24 -15.90 2.95 -5.35
C VAL A 24 -17.38 2.65 -5.31
N SER A 25 -17.71 1.37 -5.20
CA SER A 25 -19.08 0.94 -4.98
C SER A 25 -19.52 1.26 -3.55
N VAL A 26 -20.83 1.39 -3.34
CA VAL A 26 -21.39 1.56 -2.00
C VAL A 26 -20.93 0.42 -1.09
N GLY A 27 -20.26 0.77 0.00
CA GLY A 27 -19.78 -0.18 1.00
C GLY A 27 -18.31 -0.60 0.84
N GLU A 28 -17.64 -0.25 -0.26
CA GLU A 28 -16.19 -0.44 -0.41
C GLU A 28 -15.44 0.69 0.30
N THR A 29 -14.48 0.33 1.15
CA THR A 29 -13.71 1.29 1.95
C THR A 29 -12.21 1.28 1.62
N VAL A 30 -11.81 0.46 0.64
CA VAL A 30 -10.43 0.34 0.15
C VAL A 30 -10.42 0.21 -1.37
N VAL A 31 -9.56 0.98 -2.04
CA VAL A 31 -9.33 0.91 -3.49
C VAL A 31 -8.02 0.25 -3.84
N SER A 32 -7.97 -0.36 -5.03
CA SER A 32 -6.78 -1.00 -5.59
C SER A 32 -6.64 -0.66 -7.07
N PHE A 33 -5.48 -0.13 -7.47
CA PHE A 33 -5.22 0.32 -8.84
C PHE A 33 -3.73 0.32 -9.19
N PRO A 34 -3.35 0.22 -10.48
CA PRO A 34 -1.94 0.38 -10.89
C PRO A 34 -1.48 1.83 -10.71
N ASN A 35 -0.23 2.04 -10.29
CA ASN A 35 0.36 3.37 -10.30
C ASN A 35 0.58 3.89 -11.74
N LEU A 36 0.91 5.18 -11.88
CA LEU A 36 1.09 5.85 -13.19
C LEU A 36 2.09 5.13 -14.12
N SER A 37 3.24 4.70 -13.57
CA SER A 37 4.26 3.95 -14.30
C SER A 37 3.94 2.46 -14.49
N ARG A 38 2.85 1.98 -13.88
CA ARG A 38 2.36 0.58 -13.93
C ARG A 38 3.39 -0.46 -13.44
N ASP A 39 4.38 -0.04 -12.68
CA ASP A 39 5.40 -0.89 -12.06
C ASP A 39 5.04 -1.33 -10.63
N ALA A 40 3.94 -0.78 -10.08
CA ALA A 40 3.37 -1.15 -8.79
C ALA A 40 1.83 -1.14 -8.82
N ARG A 41 1.23 -1.99 -7.99
CA ARG A 41 -0.18 -1.85 -7.60
C ARG A 41 -0.28 -1.13 -6.27
N LEU A 42 -1.11 -0.11 -6.21
CA LEU A 42 -1.40 0.67 -5.01
C LEU A 42 -2.71 0.19 -4.40
N ILE A 43 -2.73 0.03 -3.08
CA ILE A 43 -3.91 -0.31 -2.29
C ILE A 43 -4.06 0.77 -1.22
N VAL A 44 -5.19 1.48 -1.23
CA VAL A 44 -5.35 2.75 -0.53
C VAL A 44 -6.69 2.75 0.22
N PRO A 45 -6.74 3.00 1.54
CA PRO A 45 -7.99 3.18 2.26
C PRO A 45 -8.67 4.50 1.86
N CYS A 46 -10.00 4.45 1.73
CA CYS A 46 -10.85 5.60 1.46
C CYS A 46 -11.06 6.47 2.72
N PRO A 47 -11.31 7.78 2.58
CA PRO A 47 -11.55 8.69 3.70
C PRO A 47 -12.95 8.52 4.31
N ILE A 48 -13.15 7.51 5.15
CA ILE A 48 -14.46 7.26 5.83
C ILE A 48 -14.52 7.82 7.26
N VAL A 49 -13.40 8.34 7.78
CA VAL A 49 -13.25 9.01 9.08
C VAL A 49 -12.28 10.19 8.89
N SER A 50 -11.80 10.81 9.97
CA SER A 50 -10.89 11.96 9.88
C SER A 50 -9.64 11.68 9.04
N ASP A 51 -9.26 12.63 8.19
CA ASP A 51 -8.09 12.55 7.29
C ASP A 51 -6.78 12.26 8.02
N SER A 52 -6.64 12.69 9.28
CA SER A 52 -5.46 12.40 10.12
C SER A 52 -5.19 10.90 10.28
N SER A 53 -6.26 10.09 10.23
CA SER A 53 -6.21 8.64 10.33
C SER A 53 -5.42 8.03 9.18
N TYR A 54 -5.33 8.70 8.03
CA TYR A 54 -4.76 8.12 6.81
C TYR A 54 -3.37 8.64 6.47
N VAL A 55 -2.79 9.55 7.24
CA VAL A 55 -1.45 10.13 6.93
C VAL A 55 -0.38 9.06 6.80
N HIS A 56 -0.40 8.06 7.68
CA HIS A 56 0.54 6.94 7.67
C HIS A 56 -0.04 5.70 8.36
N PHE A 57 0.58 4.54 8.13
CA PHE A 57 0.08 3.25 8.60
C PHE A 57 -0.20 3.19 10.12
N ALA A 58 0.62 3.85 10.94
CA ALA A 58 0.44 3.84 12.39
C ALA A 58 -0.77 4.67 12.88
N SER A 59 -1.21 5.70 12.14
CA SER A 59 -2.43 6.44 12.46
C SER A 59 -3.62 5.59 12.05
N PHE A 60 -3.54 4.98 10.87
CA PHE A 60 -4.59 4.13 10.33
C PHE A 60 -4.93 2.98 11.29
N VAL A 61 -3.94 2.24 11.78
CA VAL A 61 -4.17 1.14 12.71
C VAL A 61 -4.78 1.60 14.05
N ARG A 62 -4.50 2.84 14.49
CA ARG A 62 -5.01 3.38 15.76
C ARG A 62 -6.40 3.98 15.65
N GLU A 63 -6.72 4.60 14.51
CA GLU A 63 -7.84 5.53 14.38
C GLU A 63 -8.91 5.04 13.37
N ALA A 64 -8.54 4.22 12.39
CA ALA A 64 -9.50 3.74 11.39
C ALA A 64 -10.42 2.64 11.94
N PRO A 65 -11.68 2.56 11.48
CA PRO A 65 -12.60 1.50 11.87
C PRO A 65 -12.03 0.09 11.61
N GLU A 66 -12.23 -0.84 12.54
CA GLU A 66 -11.71 -2.21 12.43
C GLU A 66 -12.15 -2.90 11.12
N SER A 67 -13.39 -2.66 10.67
CA SER A 67 -13.91 -3.18 9.41
C SER A 67 -13.07 -2.74 8.20
N GLN A 68 -12.65 -1.47 8.14
CA GLN A 68 -11.80 -0.97 7.07
C GLN A 68 -10.37 -1.53 7.18
N GLN A 69 -9.85 -1.72 8.40
CA GLN A 69 -8.56 -2.37 8.59
C GLN A 69 -8.58 -3.82 8.08
N GLN A 70 -9.64 -4.57 8.39
CA GLN A 70 -9.85 -5.93 7.89
C GLN A 70 -10.00 -5.95 6.37
N GLU A 71 -10.76 -5.01 5.80
CA GLU A 71 -10.92 -4.87 4.35
C GLU A 71 -9.59 -4.55 3.65
N LEU A 72 -8.74 -3.71 4.25
CA LEU A 72 -7.40 -3.41 3.75
C LEU A 72 -6.56 -4.68 3.67
N TRP A 73 -6.51 -5.46 4.76
CA TRP A 73 -5.76 -6.73 4.78
C TRP A 73 -6.30 -7.75 3.80
N ALA A 74 -7.63 -7.89 3.71
CA ALA A 74 -8.26 -8.78 2.74
C ALA A 74 -7.93 -8.36 1.29
N THR A 75 -7.92 -7.06 1.00
CA THR A 75 -7.59 -6.52 -0.32
C THR A 75 -6.12 -6.76 -0.66
N ILE A 76 -5.19 -6.55 0.28
CA ILE A 76 -3.77 -6.90 0.12
C ILE A 76 -3.62 -8.38 -0.22
N GLY A 77 -4.26 -9.26 0.55
CA GLY A 77 -4.20 -10.70 0.32
C GLY A 77 -4.71 -11.10 -1.06
N ARG A 78 -5.90 -10.60 -1.46
CA ARG A 78 -6.47 -10.86 -2.79
C ARG A 78 -5.54 -10.42 -3.91
N GLU A 79 -4.99 -9.21 -3.83
CA GLU A 79 -4.12 -8.66 -4.87
C GLU A 79 -2.77 -9.38 -4.96
N MET A 80 -2.18 -9.75 -3.82
CA MET A 80 -0.99 -10.59 -3.81
C MET A 80 -1.24 -11.95 -4.43
N VAL A 81 -2.32 -12.64 -4.06
CA VAL A 81 -2.69 -13.94 -4.66
C VAL A 81 -2.93 -13.82 -6.17
N ALA A 82 -3.63 -12.77 -6.61
CA ALA A 82 -3.88 -12.53 -8.02
C ALA A 82 -2.57 -12.28 -8.80
N GLN A 83 -1.62 -11.55 -8.22
CA GLN A 83 -0.33 -11.29 -8.85
C GLN A 83 0.59 -12.52 -8.85
N LEU A 84 0.65 -13.29 -7.76
CA LEU A 84 1.41 -14.54 -7.69
C LEU A 84 0.86 -15.58 -8.67
N THR A 85 -0.47 -15.69 -8.79
CA THR A 85 -1.10 -16.58 -9.76
C THR A 85 -0.73 -16.21 -11.20
N ARG A 86 -0.61 -14.91 -11.49
CA ARG A 86 -0.23 -14.41 -12.82
C ARG A 86 1.27 -14.55 -13.12
N SER A 87 2.11 -14.53 -12.09
CA SER A 87 3.58 -14.58 -12.23
C SER A 87 4.20 -15.39 -11.09
N PRO A 88 4.09 -16.74 -11.11
CA PRO A 88 4.42 -17.60 -9.96
C PRO A 88 5.90 -17.58 -9.55
N VAL A 89 6.78 -17.21 -10.47
CA VAL A 89 8.24 -17.19 -10.27
C VAL A 89 8.78 -15.79 -9.96
N SER A 90 7.92 -14.76 -9.96
CA SER A 90 8.34 -13.38 -9.75
C SER A 90 8.03 -12.93 -8.32
N PRO A 91 9.00 -12.40 -7.57
CA PRO A 91 8.74 -11.87 -6.23
C PRO A 91 7.84 -10.62 -6.28
N ILE A 92 7.08 -10.42 -5.20
CA ILE A 92 6.29 -9.21 -4.95
C ILE A 92 6.86 -8.49 -3.73
N TRP A 93 7.02 -7.18 -3.85
CA TRP A 93 7.63 -6.33 -2.82
C TRP A 93 6.57 -5.48 -2.13
N LEU A 94 6.02 -5.98 -1.01
CA LEU A 94 4.99 -5.32 -0.20
C LEU A 94 5.59 -4.24 0.72
N ASN A 95 5.21 -2.98 0.54
CA ASN A 95 5.70 -1.88 1.38
C ASN A 95 4.71 -0.72 1.47
N THR A 96 4.96 0.24 2.37
CA THR A 96 4.20 1.50 2.51
C THR A 96 5.01 2.71 2.03
N ALA A 97 6.16 2.48 1.42
CA ALA A 97 7.14 3.54 1.17
C ALA A 97 6.77 4.31 -0.10
N GLY A 98 6.49 5.60 0.07
CA GLY A 98 6.18 6.52 -1.02
C GLY A 98 6.15 7.93 -0.48
N MET A 99 7.21 8.68 -0.74
CA MET A 99 7.49 9.94 -0.04
C MET A 99 6.77 11.16 -0.64
N GLY A 100 6.06 10.95 -1.74
CA GLY A 100 5.41 12.03 -2.50
C GLY A 100 4.02 12.39 -1.99
N VAL A 101 3.31 11.47 -1.33
CA VAL A 101 1.89 11.64 -0.98
C VAL A 101 1.69 11.31 0.50
N PRO A 102 1.24 12.28 1.33
CA PRO A 102 0.97 12.07 2.75
C PRO A 102 -0.41 11.41 2.97
N TRP A 103 -0.63 10.28 2.31
CA TRP A 103 -1.79 9.43 2.45
C TRP A 103 -1.34 7.97 2.35
N LEU A 104 -1.84 7.11 3.23
CA LEU A 104 -1.44 5.72 3.31
C LEU A 104 -1.73 5.04 1.97
N HIS A 105 -0.69 4.49 1.36
CA HIS A 105 -0.83 3.64 0.20
C HIS A 105 0.12 2.46 0.34
N ILE A 106 -0.46 1.28 0.38
CA ILE A 106 0.28 0.03 0.33
C ILE A 106 0.69 -0.19 -1.12
N ARG A 107 1.92 -0.64 -1.32
CA ARG A 107 2.50 -0.87 -2.63
C ARG A 107 2.86 -2.34 -2.78
N LEU A 108 2.42 -2.93 -3.87
CA LEU A 108 2.92 -4.20 -4.40
C LEU A 108 3.83 -3.88 -5.58
N ASP A 109 5.11 -3.66 -5.31
CA ASP A 109 6.09 -3.32 -6.35
C ASP A 109 6.63 -4.59 -7.02
N SER A 110 6.95 -4.48 -8.31
CA SER A 110 7.65 -5.53 -9.09
C SER A 110 9.15 -5.62 -8.79
N ARG A 111 9.72 -4.62 -8.10
CA ARG A 111 11.14 -4.52 -7.75
C ARG A 111 11.32 -3.98 -6.33
N PRO A 112 12.40 -4.34 -5.62
CA PRO A 112 12.64 -3.92 -4.23
C PRO A 112 13.17 -2.47 -4.10
N LYS A 113 12.57 -1.50 -4.82
CA LYS A 113 13.06 -0.11 -4.89
C LYS A 113 13.21 0.54 -3.51
N TYR A 114 12.28 0.24 -2.60
CA TYR A 114 12.18 0.88 -1.28
C TYR A 114 12.74 0.06 -0.13
N TYR A 115 13.23 -1.15 -0.38
CA TYR A 115 13.86 -1.95 0.65
C TYR A 115 15.27 -1.42 0.87
N SER A 116 15.68 -1.14 2.11
CA SER A 116 17.07 -0.74 2.41
C SER A 116 17.91 -1.92 2.89
N TYR A 117 17.27 -2.94 3.46
CA TYR A 117 17.94 -4.13 3.95
C TYR A 117 18.22 -5.12 2.82
N THR A 118 19.47 -5.11 2.32
CA THR A 118 19.93 -5.91 1.17
C THR A 118 19.58 -7.40 1.23
N PRO A 119 19.63 -8.10 2.38
CA PRO A 119 19.26 -9.52 2.43
C PRO A 119 17.82 -9.81 2.02
N TYR A 120 16.90 -8.85 2.17
CA TYR A 120 15.54 -9.02 1.67
C TYR A 120 15.45 -8.93 0.15
N LYS A 121 16.41 -8.28 -0.53
CA LYS A 121 16.40 -8.07 -1.99
C LYS A 121 16.85 -9.28 -2.81
N ARG A 122 17.47 -10.28 -2.18
CA ARG A 122 18.05 -11.41 -2.88
C ARG A 122 16.95 -12.40 -3.19
N ASP A 123 16.76 -12.72 -4.48
CA ASP A 123 16.07 -13.96 -4.83
C ASP A 123 16.86 -15.10 -4.21
N ARG A 124 16.19 -15.92 -3.40
CA ARG A 124 16.74 -17.23 -3.10
C ARG A 124 16.62 -18.00 -4.41
N GLU A 125 17.76 -18.29 -5.05
CA GLU A 125 17.83 -19.33 -6.07
C GLU A 125 17.06 -20.53 -5.55
N VAL A 126 15.93 -20.85 -6.19
CA VAL A 126 15.30 -22.15 -6.05
C VAL A 126 16.32 -23.10 -6.67
N ARG A 127 17.11 -23.77 -5.82
CA ARG A 127 17.89 -24.92 -6.25
C ARG A 127 16.88 -25.94 -6.77
N GLY A 128 16.87 -26.11 -8.09
CA GLY A 128 16.17 -27.20 -8.77
C GLY A 128 16.76 -28.55 -8.41
#